data_AF-B8H7J3-F1
#
_entry.id   AF-B8H7J3-F1
#
_cell.length_a   1.000
_cell.length_b   1.000
_cell.length_c   1.000
_cell.angle_alpha   90.00
_cell.angle_beta   90.00
_cell.angle_gamma   90.00
#
_symmetry.space_group_name_H-M   'P 1'
#
loop_
_entity.id
_entity.type
_entity.pdbx_description
1 polymer ?
#
loop_
_entity_poly.entity_id
_entity_poly.type
_entity_poly.pdbx_seq_one_letter_code
_entity_poly.pdbx_strand_id
1 'polypeptide(L)'
;MARTLYIDVDGVICPFGPDGTTGWGTAWRRADAGLLPVAYAAELVTGLNSIARTEGVHCVWLTSWEELAPQYLCQAIGLDGQDWPYLTAAGAGTGEGWWKLLAIMDHLEATAPDAAVWIDDQLGYEAEAQSWVRLLGRRMLAVSPDPRRGISPAELASVQTFLAGSLF
;
A
#
# COMPACT_ATOMS: atom_id res chain seq x y z
N MET A 1 -11.31 -0.84 17.24
CA MET A 1 -10.60 -1.92 16.51
C MET A 1 -9.49 -1.27 15.73
N ALA A 2 -8.24 -1.71 15.95
CA ALA A 2 -7.06 -1.20 15.26
C ALA A 2 -6.86 -2.00 13.98
N ARG A 3 -6.64 -1.31 12.87
CA ARG A 3 -6.44 -1.90 11.54
C ARG A 3 -5.25 -1.25 10.87
N THR A 4 -4.43 -2.04 10.18
CA THR A 4 -3.22 -1.52 9.54
C THR A 4 -3.31 -1.65 8.02
N LEU A 5 -2.95 -0.60 7.27
CA LEU A 5 -2.76 -0.64 5.83
C LEU A 5 -1.27 -0.54 5.52
N TYR A 6 -0.69 -1.59 4.96
CA TYR A 6 0.65 -1.59 4.37
C TYR A 6 0.55 -1.36 2.87
N ILE A 7 1.28 -0.36 2.36
CA ILE A 7 1.16 0.05 0.96
C ILE A 7 2.53 0.33 0.33
N ASP A 8 2.74 -0.24 -0.86
CA ASP A 8 3.85 0.10 -1.74
C ASP A 8 3.52 1.31 -2.65
N VAL A 9 4.54 1.87 -3.29
CA VAL A 9 4.44 3.03 -4.20
C VAL A 9 4.46 2.58 -5.65
N ASP A 10 5.55 1.97 -6.08
CA ASP A 10 5.77 1.61 -7.48
C ASP A 10 4.86 0.45 -7.88
N GLY A 11 4.27 0.51 -9.08
CA GLY A 11 3.27 -0.48 -9.51
C GLY A 11 1.92 -0.42 -8.77
N VAL A 12 1.81 0.34 -7.68
CA VAL A 12 0.64 0.41 -6.81
C VAL A 12 -0.05 1.76 -6.85
N ILE A 13 0.60 2.81 -6.30
CA ILE A 13 0.12 4.21 -6.36
C ILE A 13 0.60 4.83 -7.68
N CYS A 14 1.85 4.53 -8.04
CA CYS A 14 2.54 5.02 -9.22
C CYS A 14 2.82 3.86 -10.17
N PRO A 15 1.94 3.59 -11.15
CA PRO A 15 2.15 2.48 -12.08
C PRO A 15 3.36 2.67 -12.99
N PHE A 16 3.90 1.55 -13.49
CA PHE A 16 4.97 1.56 -14.47
C PHE A 16 4.45 1.83 -15.87
N GLY A 17 5.01 2.85 -16.53
CA GLY A 17 4.73 3.18 -17.92
C GLY A 17 3.25 3.34 -18.26
N PRO A 18 2.48 4.16 -17.51
CA PRO A 18 1.04 4.27 -17.72
C PRO A 18 0.73 4.81 -19.12
N ASP A 19 -0.22 4.16 -19.78
CA ASP A 19 -0.78 4.56 -21.07
C ASP A 19 -2.28 4.84 -20.96
N GLY A 20 -2.83 5.46 -22.01
CA GLY A 20 -4.25 5.76 -22.10
C GLY A 20 -4.82 6.56 -20.92
N THR A 21 -5.92 6.05 -20.36
CA THR A 21 -6.61 6.62 -19.20
C THR A 21 -6.44 5.74 -17.96
N THR A 22 -6.59 6.34 -16.80
CA THR A 22 -6.59 5.66 -15.52
C THR A 22 -7.73 4.63 -15.43
N GLY A 23 -7.66 3.72 -14.45
CA GLY A 23 -8.76 2.79 -14.14
C GLY A 23 -10.08 3.47 -13.76
N TRP A 24 -10.07 4.78 -13.46
CA TRP A 24 -11.22 5.60 -13.12
C TRP A 24 -11.80 6.34 -14.34
N GLY A 25 -11.23 6.15 -15.53
CA GLY A 25 -11.70 6.77 -16.78
C GLY A 25 -11.22 8.20 -16.99
N THR A 26 -10.29 8.69 -16.18
CA THR A 26 -9.70 10.03 -16.29
C THR A 26 -8.27 9.99 -16.83
N ALA A 27 -7.71 11.14 -17.18
CA ALA A 27 -6.32 11.22 -17.62
C ALA A 27 -5.35 11.04 -16.44
N TRP A 28 -4.21 10.41 -16.68
CA TRP A 28 -3.11 10.34 -15.71
C TRP A 28 -2.63 11.73 -15.34
N ARG A 29 -2.53 12.02 -14.04
CA ARG A 29 -1.80 13.19 -13.56
C ARG A 29 -0.32 12.85 -13.48
N ARG A 30 0.52 13.87 -13.62
CA ARG A 30 1.97 13.77 -13.50
C ARG A 30 2.47 14.79 -12.49
N ALA A 31 3.43 14.39 -11.67
CA ALA A 31 4.10 15.27 -10.72
C ALA A 31 5.58 14.89 -10.65
N ASP A 32 6.39 15.84 -10.22
CA ASP A 32 7.79 15.59 -9.90
C ASP A 32 7.90 15.27 -8.41
N ALA A 33 8.21 14.01 -8.07
CA ALA A 33 8.39 13.55 -6.69
C ALA A 33 9.86 13.66 -6.27
N GLY A 34 10.45 14.83 -6.51
CA GLY A 34 11.83 15.16 -6.17
C GLY A 34 12.85 14.62 -7.17
N LEU A 35 13.00 13.29 -7.24
CA LEU A 35 14.04 12.64 -8.07
C LEU A 35 13.47 11.96 -9.31
N LEU A 36 12.17 11.67 -9.34
CA LEU A 36 11.54 10.92 -10.42
C LEU A 36 10.17 11.51 -10.78
N PRO A 37 9.87 11.66 -12.08
CA PRO A 37 8.51 11.99 -12.51
C PRO A 37 7.60 10.78 -12.26
N VAL A 38 6.54 11.00 -11.49
CA VAL A 38 5.53 9.99 -11.21
C VAL A 38 4.24 10.30 -11.97
N ALA A 39 3.49 9.25 -12.28
CA ALA A 39 2.16 9.34 -12.80
C ALA A 39 1.18 8.66 -11.85
N TYR A 40 0.00 9.23 -11.66
CA TYR A 40 -0.97 8.76 -10.69
C TYR A 40 -2.40 9.13 -11.12
N ALA A 41 -3.39 8.43 -10.54
CA ALA A 41 -4.79 8.80 -10.64
C ALA A 41 -5.19 9.67 -9.45
N ALA A 42 -5.85 10.80 -9.70
CA ALA A 42 -6.25 11.74 -8.64
C ALA A 42 -7.28 11.13 -7.68
N GLU A 43 -8.13 10.27 -8.23
CA GLU A 43 -9.18 9.53 -7.54
C GLU A 43 -8.59 8.49 -6.59
N LEU A 44 -7.48 7.86 -6.97
CA LEU A 44 -6.75 6.96 -6.07
C LEU A 44 -6.26 7.71 -4.84
N VAL A 45 -5.55 8.83 -5.05
CA VAL A 45 -5.03 9.65 -3.95
C VAL A 45 -6.16 10.14 -3.05
N THR A 46 -7.27 10.60 -3.64
CA THR A 46 -8.45 11.02 -2.88
C THR A 46 -9.01 9.89 -2.03
N GLY A 47 -9.12 8.67 -2.58
CA GLY A 47 -9.61 7.51 -1.86
C GLY A 47 -8.67 7.00 -0.78
N LEU A 48 -7.35 7.03 -1.01
CA LEU A 48 -6.33 6.73 0.01
C LEU A 48 -6.38 7.73 1.17
N ASN A 49 -6.51 9.03 0.87
CA ASN A 49 -6.72 10.07 1.89
C ASN A 49 -8.00 9.82 2.70
N SER A 50 -9.07 9.32 2.06
CA SER A 50 -10.29 8.92 2.77
C SER A 50 -10.07 7.72 3.68
N ILE A 51 -9.30 6.72 3.25
CA ILE A 51 -8.93 5.57 4.09
C ILE A 51 -8.13 6.01 5.30
N ALA A 52 -7.12 6.87 5.09
CA ALA A 52 -6.23 7.35 6.15
C ALA A 52 -6.97 8.14 7.25
N ARG A 53 -8.09 8.79 6.91
CA ARG A 53 -8.96 9.49 7.87
C ARG A 53 -9.95 8.57 8.59
N THR A 54 -10.00 7.28 8.26
CA THR A 54 -10.93 6.34 8.90
C THR A 54 -10.46 6.01 10.31
N GLU A 55 -11.35 6.11 11.29
CA GLU A 55 -11.00 5.88 12.69
C GLU A 55 -10.44 4.46 12.93
N GLY A 56 -9.30 4.41 13.62
CA GLY A 56 -8.59 3.16 13.93
C GLY A 56 -7.86 2.53 12.75
N VAL A 57 -7.74 3.22 11.61
CA VAL A 57 -6.85 2.80 10.51
C VAL A 57 -5.49 3.47 10.68
N HIS A 58 -4.44 2.66 10.68
CA HIS A 58 -3.04 3.09 10.71
C HIS A 58 -2.40 2.74 9.37
N CYS A 59 -1.95 3.74 8.63
CA CYS A 59 -1.27 3.52 7.35
C CYS A 59 0.24 3.44 7.58
N VAL A 60 0.89 2.53 6.85
CA VAL A 60 2.33 2.23 6.95
C VAL A 60 2.88 2.09 5.54
N TRP A 61 3.95 2.81 5.26
CA TRP A 61 4.72 2.67 4.03
C TRP A 61 5.50 1.36 4.05
N LEU A 62 5.35 0.57 2.99
CA LEU A 62 6.13 -0.64 2.78
C LEU A 62 6.66 -0.65 1.36
N THR A 63 7.66 0.19 1.15
CA THR A 63 8.18 0.53 -0.17
C THR A 63 9.68 0.76 -0.09
N SER A 64 10.40 0.47 -1.18
CA SER A 64 11.81 0.82 -1.32
C SER A 64 12.07 2.33 -1.40
N TRP A 65 11.01 3.15 -1.52
CA TRP A 65 11.13 4.60 -1.35
C TRP A 65 11.46 4.99 0.09
N GLU A 66 11.14 4.15 1.08
CA GLU A 66 11.41 4.39 2.50
C GLU A 66 11.05 5.83 2.92
N GLU A 67 12.00 6.62 3.42
CA GLU A 67 11.76 8.01 3.84
C GLU A 67 11.38 8.95 2.69
N LEU A 68 11.64 8.60 1.44
CA LEU A 68 11.34 9.43 0.28
C LEU A 68 9.83 9.49 -0.01
N ALA A 69 9.08 8.45 0.35
CA ALA A 69 7.63 8.42 0.19
C ALA A 69 6.91 9.51 1.02
N PRO A 70 7.11 9.60 2.34
CA PRO A 70 6.54 10.69 3.14
C PRO A 70 7.17 12.06 2.78
N GLN A 71 8.47 12.14 2.49
CA GLN A 71 9.16 13.42 2.26
C GLN A 71 8.81 14.07 0.91
N TYR A 72 8.76 13.31 -0.18
CA TYR A 72 8.65 13.86 -1.53
C TYR A 72 7.35 13.47 -2.23
N LEU A 73 7.00 12.17 -2.21
CA LEU A 73 5.84 11.68 -2.94
C LEU A 73 4.54 12.32 -2.42
N CYS A 74 4.36 12.34 -1.10
CA CYS A 74 3.13 12.84 -0.48
C CYS A 74 2.84 14.30 -0.87
N GLN A 75 3.85 15.18 -0.81
CA GLN A 75 3.70 16.57 -1.23
C GLN A 75 3.43 16.68 -2.74
N ALA A 76 4.12 15.88 -3.57
CA ALA A 76 4.01 15.96 -5.03
C ALA A 76 2.61 15.58 -5.54
N ILE A 77 1.96 14.60 -4.93
CA ILE A 77 0.66 14.07 -5.40
C ILE A 77 -0.53 14.52 -4.55
N GLY A 78 -0.29 15.14 -3.39
CA GLY A 78 -1.33 15.56 -2.46
C GLY A 78 -1.89 14.42 -1.61
N LEU A 79 -1.06 13.43 -1.27
CA LEU A 79 -1.42 12.32 -0.38
C LEU A 79 -1.14 12.70 1.08
N ASP A 80 -2.07 12.40 1.98
CA ASP A 80 -2.01 12.69 3.42
C ASP A 80 -1.20 11.61 4.17
N GLY A 81 0.01 11.32 3.67
CA GLY A 81 0.88 10.22 4.14
C GLY A 81 2.22 10.63 4.70
N GLN A 82 2.42 11.93 4.97
CA GLN A 82 3.70 12.49 5.45
C GLN A 82 4.10 11.93 6.83
N ASP A 83 3.12 11.61 7.67
CA ASP A 83 3.33 11.12 9.03
C ASP A 83 3.20 9.60 9.17
N TRP A 84 2.99 8.87 8.07
CA TRP A 84 2.93 7.41 8.12
C TRP A 84 4.33 6.85 8.35
N PRO A 85 4.53 5.91 9.29
CA PRO A 85 5.81 5.24 9.45
C PRO A 85 6.12 4.41 8.19
N TYR A 86 7.41 4.20 7.94
CA TYR A 86 7.89 3.29 6.90
C TYR A 86 8.66 2.13 7.53
N LEU A 87 8.48 0.93 6.99
CA LEU A 87 9.27 -0.23 7.36
C LEU A 87 10.43 -0.38 6.39
N THR A 88 11.59 -0.82 6.90
CA THR A 88 12.80 -1.01 6.11
C THR A 88 13.25 -2.46 6.14
N ALA A 89 14.08 -2.84 5.17
CA ALA A 89 14.71 -4.16 5.15
C ALA A 89 15.75 -4.36 6.28
N ALA A 90 16.10 -3.31 7.02
CA ALA A 90 17.19 -3.33 8.01
C ALA A 90 16.82 -4.00 9.35
N GLY A 91 15.54 -4.30 9.61
CA GLY A 91 15.13 -5.06 10.79
C GLY A 91 15.29 -6.56 10.55
N ALA A 92 16.25 -7.21 11.23
CA ALA A 92 16.52 -8.67 11.39
C ALA A 92 16.48 -9.61 10.15
N GLY A 93 15.95 -9.18 9.02
CA GLY A 93 15.72 -9.93 7.80
C GLY A 93 16.86 -9.77 6.80
N THR A 94 18.07 -10.17 7.21
CA THR A 94 19.17 -10.44 6.27
C THR A 94 19.14 -11.90 5.77
N GLY A 95 17.96 -12.53 5.81
CA GLY A 95 17.74 -13.94 5.45
C GLY A 95 17.29 -14.15 4.02
N GLU A 96 17.14 -15.42 3.63
CA GLU A 96 16.44 -15.81 2.41
C GLU A 96 14.95 -15.46 2.55
N GLY A 97 14.40 -14.65 1.64
CA GLY A 97 12.98 -14.26 1.65
C GLY A 97 12.74 -12.83 1.18
N TRP A 98 11.51 -12.53 0.78
CA TRP A 98 11.13 -11.17 0.41
C TRP A 98 11.06 -10.28 1.66
N TRP A 99 11.93 -9.27 1.75
CA TRP A 99 12.10 -8.46 2.96
C TRP A 99 10.79 -7.84 3.48
N LYS A 100 9.85 -7.51 2.59
CA LYS A 100 8.54 -6.94 2.94
C LYS A 100 7.69 -7.90 3.78
N LEU A 101 7.77 -9.20 3.52
CA LEU A 101 7.09 -10.21 4.32
C LEU A 101 7.61 -10.20 5.76
N LEU A 102 8.92 -10.24 5.93
CA LEU A 102 9.57 -10.24 7.25
C LEU A 102 9.23 -8.95 8.02
N ALA A 103 9.30 -7.80 7.35
CA ALA A 103 8.97 -6.51 7.94
C ALA A 103 7.51 -6.44 8.43
N ILE A 104 6.54 -6.94 7.64
CA ILE A 104 5.14 -6.99 8.09
C ILE A 104 5.00 -7.97 9.27
N MET A 105 5.63 -9.14 9.22
CA MET A 105 5.54 -10.13 10.30
C MET A 105 5.99 -9.53 11.63
N ASP A 106 7.17 -8.90 11.65
CA ASP A 106 7.72 -8.24 12.84
C ASP A 106 6.80 -7.10 13.33
N HIS A 107 6.31 -6.27 12.40
CA HIS A 107 5.42 -5.16 12.75
C HIS A 107 4.07 -5.63 13.30
N LEU A 108 3.48 -6.69 12.73
CA LEU A 108 2.24 -7.28 13.21
C LEU A 108 2.41 -7.93 14.58
N GLU A 109 3.56 -8.56 14.86
CA GLU A 109 3.87 -9.08 16.19
C GLU A 109 3.95 -7.96 17.22
N ALA A 110 4.61 -6.85 16.87
CA ALA A 110 4.78 -5.70 17.77
C ALA A 110 3.50 -4.90 18.02
N THR A 111 2.62 -4.78 17.03
CA THR A 111 1.43 -3.91 17.09
C THR A 111 0.11 -4.64 17.30
N ALA A 112 0.06 -5.94 16.98
CA ALA A 112 -1.08 -6.83 17.12
C ALA A 112 -2.44 -6.23 16.69
N PRO A 113 -2.57 -5.69 15.45
CA PRO A 113 -3.84 -5.11 15.00
C PRO A 113 -4.91 -6.20 14.84
N ASP A 114 -6.19 -5.80 14.89
CA ASP A 114 -7.31 -6.71 14.71
C ASP A 114 -7.35 -7.28 13.28
N ALA A 115 -7.07 -6.42 12.28
CA ALA A 115 -6.90 -6.79 10.88
C ALA A 115 -5.84 -5.94 10.18
N ALA A 116 -5.37 -6.44 9.04
CA ALA A 116 -4.45 -5.71 8.17
C ALA A 116 -4.81 -5.84 6.68
N VAL A 117 -4.38 -4.86 5.90
CA VAL A 117 -4.39 -4.88 4.44
C VAL A 117 -2.95 -4.75 3.97
N TRP A 118 -2.55 -5.54 2.98
CA TRP A 118 -1.27 -5.42 2.31
C TRP A 118 -1.48 -5.23 0.81
N ILE A 119 -1.03 -4.10 0.27
CA ILE A 119 -1.12 -3.77 -1.15
C ILE A 119 0.29 -3.64 -1.74
N ASP A 120 0.60 -4.51 -2.68
CA ASP A 120 1.90 -4.59 -3.34
C ASP A 120 1.77 -5.34 -4.68
N ASP A 121 2.25 -4.77 -5.78
CA ASP A 121 2.10 -5.37 -7.11
C ASP A 121 2.85 -6.70 -7.24
N GLN A 122 3.93 -6.91 -6.46
CA GLN A 122 4.72 -8.14 -6.50
C GLN A 122 4.09 -9.27 -5.69
N LEU A 123 3.15 -8.99 -4.78
CA LEU A 123 2.56 -9.97 -3.86
C LEU A 123 1.97 -11.21 -4.56
N GLY A 124 1.40 -11.03 -5.75
CA GLY A 124 0.85 -12.10 -6.60
C GLY A 124 1.89 -13.08 -7.15
N TYR A 125 3.19 -12.78 -7.00
CA TYR A 125 4.32 -13.61 -7.44
C TYR A 125 5.13 -14.19 -6.26
N GLU A 126 4.87 -13.72 -5.05
CA GLU A 126 5.61 -14.11 -3.84
C GLU A 126 4.91 -15.26 -3.10
N ALA A 127 5.30 -16.50 -3.42
CA ALA A 127 4.61 -17.71 -2.96
C ALA A 127 4.58 -17.88 -1.43
N GLU A 128 5.65 -17.48 -0.74
CA GLU A 128 5.73 -17.52 0.72
C GLU A 128 4.78 -16.50 1.35
N ALA A 129 4.80 -15.26 0.86
CA ALA A 129 3.91 -14.19 1.32
C ALA A 129 2.44 -14.56 1.12
N GLN A 130 2.07 -15.12 -0.03
CA GLN A 130 0.71 -15.60 -0.27
C GLN A 130 0.30 -16.72 0.68
N SER A 131 1.22 -17.65 0.98
CA SER A 131 0.93 -18.74 1.90
C SER A 131 0.70 -18.21 3.32
N TRP A 132 1.51 -17.24 3.74
CA TRP A 132 1.37 -16.59 5.02
C TRP A 132 0.08 -15.75 5.14
N VAL A 133 -0.29 -14.97 4.11
CA VAL A 133 -1.58 -14.26 4.05
C VAL A 133 -2.76 -15.24 4.19
N ARG A 134 -2.71 -16.38 3.50
CA ARG A 134 -3.76 -17.42 3.60
C ARG A 134 -3.90 -17.97 5.02
N LEU A 135 -2.80 -18.08 5.77
CA LEU A 135 -2.84 -18.51 7.18
C LEU A 135 -3.53 -17.48 8.09
N LEU A 136 -3.36 -16.19 7.83
CA LEU A 136 -4.06 -15.12 8.58
C LEU A 136 -5.56 -15.06 8.24
N GLY A 137 -5.97 -15.60 7.08
CA GLY A 137 -7.36 -15.73 6.67
C GLY A 137 -8.10 -14.39 6.71
N ARG A 138 -9.27 -14.35 7.37
CA ARG A 138 -10.13 -13.16 7.43
C ARG A 138 -9.50 -11.92 8.10
N ARG A 139 -8.35 -12.07 8.77
CA ARG A 139 -7.64 -10.96 9.41
C ARG A 139 -6.70 -10.21 8.46
N MET A 140 -6.45 -10.73 7.26
CA MET A 140 -5.57 -10.08 6.29
C MET A 140 -6.22 -10.04 4.91
N LEU A 141 -6.28 -8.85 4.31
CA LEU A 141 -6.62 -8.67 2.90
C LEU A 141 -5.34 -8.37 2.11
N ALA A 142 -5.01 -9.22 1.15
CA ALA A 142 -3.94 -8.98 0.18
C ALA A 142 -4.52 -8.44 -1.13
N VAL A 143 -3.88 -7.41 -1.68
CA VAL A 143 -4.19 -6.85 -2.99
C VAL A 143 -2.89 -6.77 -3.79
N SER A 144 -2.89 -7.34 -4.99
CA SER A 144 -1.77 -7.30 -5.92
C SER A 144 -2.25 -6.69 -7.23
N PRO A 145 -2.17 -5.35 -7.36
CA PRO A 145 -2.67 -4.65 -8.54
C PRO A 145 -1.87 -5.01 -9.80
N ASP A 146 -2.46 -4.77 -10.97
CA ASP A 146 -1.70 -4.76 -12.22
C ASP A 146 -0.68 -3.60 -12.17
N PRO A 147 0.63 -3.87 -12.24
CA PRO A 147 1.67 -2.88 -12.05
C PRO A 147 1.67 -1.76 -13.10
N ARG A 148 1.02 -1.95 -14.25
CA ARG A 148 0.87 -0.91 -15.29
C ARG A 148 -0.35 -0.03 -15.08
N ARG A 149 -1.24 -0.42 -14.18
CA ARG A 149 -2.52 0.27 -13.93
C ARG A 149 -2.62 0.82 -12.51
N GLY A 150 -1.84 0.29 -11.58
CA GLY A 150 -1.96 0.60 -10.16
C GLY A 150 -3.25 0.04 -9.58
N ILE A 151 -3.55 0.41 -8.33
CA ILE A 151 -4.78 0.02 -7.64
C ILE A 151 -6.00 0.40 -8.48
N SER A 152 -6.84 -0.56 -8.84
CA SER A 152 -8.08 -0.30 -9.56
C SER A 152 -9.19 0.25 -8.65
N PRO A 153 -10.25 0.86 -9.20
CA PRO A 153 -11.40 1.30 -8.39
C PRO A 153 -12.03 0.16 -7.57
N ALA A 154 -12.10 -1.05 -8.13
CA ALA A 154 -12.69 -2.21 -7.46
C ALA A 154 -11.83 -2.71 -6.29
N GLU A 155 -10.51 -2.70 -6.45
CA GLU A 155 -9.56 -3.05 -5.39
C GLU A 155 -9.62 -2.02 -4.26
N LEU A 156 -9.62 -0.72 -4.59
CA LEU A 156 -9.75 0.34 -3.59
C LEU A 156 -11.07 0.22 -2.79
N ALA A 157 -12.19 -0.05 -3.48
CA ALA A 157 -13.48 -0.28 -2.83
C ALA A 157 -13.46 -1.51 -1.90
N SER A 158 -12.75 -2.57 -2.30
CA SER A 158 -12.58 -3.78 -1.48
C SER A 158 -11.78 -3.48 -0.21
N VAL A 159 -10.70 -2.70 -0.32
CA VAL A 159 -9.88 -2.23 0.81
C VAL A 159 -10.72 -1.36 1.75
N GLN A 160 -11.48 -0.41 1.22
CA GLN A 160 -12.37 0.44 2.02
C GLN A 160 -13.41 -0.39 2.78
N THR A 161 -14.04 -1.35 2.12
CA THR A 161 -15.04 -2.24 2.73
C THR A 161 -14.43 -3.07 3.85
N PHE A 162 -13.24 -3.64 3.63
CA PHE A 162 -12.54 -4.45 4.62
C PHE A 162 -12.13 -3.62 5.86
N LEU A 163 -11.61 -2.41 5.65
CA LEU A 163 -11.18 -1.53 6.75
C LEU A 163 -12.36 -0.88 7.50
N ALA A 164 -13.51 -0.71 6.84
CA ALA A 164 -14.74 -0.22 7.49
C ALA A 164 -15.48 -1.33 8.26
N GLY A 165 -15.25 -2.59 7.91
CA GLY A 165 -15.88 -3.74 8.54
C GLY A 165 -15.56 -3.83 10.04
N SER A 166 -16.59 -4.07 10.85
CA SER A 166 -16.40 -4.60 12.20
C SER A 166 -16.08 -6.08 12.06
N LEU A 167 -14.91 -6.51 12.53
CA LEU A 167 -14.58 -7.93 12.63
C LEU A 167 -15.50 -8.53 13.69
N PHE A 168 -16.54 -9.25 13.25
CA PHE A 168 -17.40 -10.05 14.13
C PHE A 168 -16.78 -11.44 14.35
#